data_AF-A0A7C2CN70-F1
#
_entry.id   AF-A0A7C2CN70-F1
#
_cell.length_a   1.000
_cell.length_b   1.000
_cell.length_c   1.000
_cell.angle_alpha   90.00
_cell.angle_beta   90.00
_cell.angle_gamma   90.00
#
_symmetry.space_group_name_H-M   'P 1'
#
loop_
_entity.id
_entity.type
_entity.pdbx_description
1 polymer ?
#
loop_
_entity_poly.entity_id
_entity_poly.type
_entity_poly.pdbx_seq_one_letter_code
_entity_poly.pdbx_strand_id
1 'polypeptide(L)'
;MLRHRKIEKPKQHNTHKTTRGMANMVKLNKTDQLVINALNEGKELTLQEIADKIGESPKKVFRSLRKLFENEIVDTNARKYRLSGKDPRSIGEDDVELPE
;
A
#
# COMPACT_ATOMS: atom_id res chain seq x y z
N MET A 1 -27.95 -31.08 13.01
CA MET A 1 -26.52 -30.67 13.00
C MET A 1 -26.37 -29.43 12.13
N LEU A 2 -26.10 -28.27 12.75
CA LEU A 2 -26.09 -26.97 12.08
C LEU A 2 -24.76 -26.81 11.31
N ARG A 3 -24.81 -26.92 9.97
CA ARG A 3 -23.63 -26.69 9.13
C ARG A 3 -23.43 -25.18 8.98
N HIS A 4 -22.45 -24.64 9.68
CA HIS A 4 -22.02 -23.25 9.53
C HIS A 4 -21.53 -23.03 8.09
N ARG A 5 -22.34 -22.31 7.31
CA ARG A 5 -21.98 -21.82 5.97
C ARG A 5 -20.91 -20.73 6.15
N LYS A 6 -19.67 -21.03 5.76
CA LYS A 6 -18.62 -20.01 5.61
C LYS A 6 -19.05 -19.05 4.51
N ILE A 7 -19.03 -17.76 4.83
CA ILE A 7 -19.33 -16.67 3.92
C ILE A 7 -18.09 -16.47 3.03
N GLU A 8 -18.13 -17.01 1.82
CA GLU A 8 -17.16 -16.67 0.79
C GLU A 8 -17.50 -15.28 0.25
N LYS A 9 -16.68 -14.28 0.58
CA LYS A 9 -16.79 -12.94 0.01
C LYS A 9 -16.37 -13.00 -1.48
N PRO A 10 -17.17 -12.48 -2.42
CA PRO A 10 -16.83 -12.49 -3.84
C PRO A 10 -15.67 -11.52 -4.11
N LYS A 11 -14.55 -12.07 -4.58
CA LYS A 11 -13.36 -11.30 -4.94
C LYS A 11 -13.49 -10.79 -6.37
N GLN A 12 -13.89 -9.52 -6.51
CA GLN A 12 -13.96 -8.82 -7.79
C GLN A 12 -12.53 -8.60 -8.32
N HIS A 13 -12.14 -9.36 -9.33
CA HIS A 13 -10.87 -9.20 -10.03
C HIS A 13 -11.04 -8.25 -11.22
N ASN A 14 -11.08 -6.94 -10.96
CA ASN A 14 -10.98 -5.97 -12.04
C ASN A 14 -9.49 -5.74 -12.36
N THR A 15 -9.03 -6.32 -13.48
CA THR A 15 -7.65 -6.20 -13.97
C THR A 15 -7.56 -5.13 -15.05
N HIS A 16 -7.29 -3.88 -14.65
CA HIS A 16 -6.79 -2.90 -15.61
C HIS A 16 -5.28 -3.10 -15.78
N LYS A 17 -4.89 -3.48 -17.00
CA LYS A 17 -3.50 -3.45 -17.48
C LYS A 17 -3.15 -1.99 -17.80
N THR A 18 -2.15 -1.40 -17.16
CA THR A 18 -1.52 -0.17 -17.68
C THR A 18 -0.03 -0.06 -17.29
N THR A 19 0.75 0.03 -18.37
CA THR A 19 2.06 0.63 -18.67
C THR A 19 3.12 0.95 -17.61
N ARG A 20 4.33 0.52 -17.98
CA ARG A 20 5.67 0.88 -17.54
C ARG A 20 5.95 2.36 -17.84
N GLY A 21 6.43 3.11 -16.85
CA GLY A 21 7.05 4.44 -17.00
C GLY A 21 6.09 5.62 -17.16
N MET A 22 5.93 6.43 -16.12
CA MET A 22 5.62 7.87 -16.20
C MET A 22 5.65 8.51 -14.79
N ALA A 23 6.70 9.32 -14.58
CA ALA A 23 6.80 10.54 -13.78
C ALA A 23 6.09 10.64 -12.40
N ASN A 24 6.90 10.63 -11.34
CA ASN A 24 7.04 11.66 -10.28
C ASN A 24 5.93 12.70 -10.03
N MET A 25 4.67 12.27 -9.98
CA MET A 25 3.64 12.96 -9.21
C MET A 25 2.90 11.88 -8.44
N VAL A 26 3.03 11.86 -7.12
CA VAL A 26 2.44 10.83 -6.26
C VAL A 26 0.92 11.06 -6.16
N LYS A 27 0.21 10.91 -7.28
CA LYS A 27 -1.25 10.81 -7.25
C LYS A 27 -1.57 9.50 -6.54
N LEU A 28 -1.93 9.61 -5.26
CA LEU A 28 -2.33 8.47 -4.44
C LEU A 28 -3.64 7.93 -4.99
N ASN A 29 -3.58 6.72 -5.54
CA ASN A 29 -4.77 6.04 -6.02
C ASN A 29 -5.64 5.59 -4.84
N LYS A 30 -6.89 5.19 -5.11
CA LYS A 30 -7.81 4.70 -4.06
C LYS A 30 -7.18 3.57 -3.23
N THR A 31 -6.45 2.65 -3.86
CA THR A 31 -5.73 1.58 -3.14
C THR A 31 -4.61 2.11 -2.25
N ASP A 32 -3.86 3.11 -2.70
CA ASP A 32 -2.75 3.67 -1.91
C ASP A 32 -3.29 4.33 -0.63
N GLN A 33 -4.38 5.09 -0.73
CA GLN A 33 -5.06 5.70 0.41
C GLN A 33 -5.63 4.64 1.37
N LEU A 34 -6.20 3.55 0.84
CA LEU A 34 -6.68 2.44 1.67
C LEU A 34 -5.54 1.76 2.44
N VAL A 35 -4.37 1.59 1.80
CA VAL A 35 -3.18 1.03 2.46
C VAL A 35 -2.68 1.94 3.57
N ILE A 36 -2.60 3.26 3.32
CA ILE A 36 -2.24 4.25 4.34
C ILE A 36 -3.22 4.19 5.52
N ASN A 37 -4.53 4.22 5.24
CA ASN A 37 -5.56 4.12 6.28
C ASN A 37 -5.47 2.81 7.08
N ALA A 38 -5.18 1.69 6.41
CA ALA A 38 -5.02 0.39 7.07
C ALA A 38 -3.85 0.38 8.07
N LEU A 39 -2.76 1.09 7.75
CA LEU A 39 -1.55 1.25 8.57
C LEU A 39 -1.65 2.40 9.59
N ASN A 40 -2.55 3.36 9.39
CA ASN A 40 -2.79 4.50 10.29
C ASN A 40 -3.36 4.10 11.66
N GLU A 41 -3.80 2.84 11.81
CA GLU A 41 -4.20 2.28 13.10
C GLU A 41 -3.01 2.01 14.04
N GLY A 42 -1.79 2.45 13.68
CA GLY A 42 -0.59 2.42 14.54
C GLY A 42 0.01 1.03 14.73
N LYS A 43 -0.45 0.03 13.97
CA LYS A 43 0.01 -1.36 14.04
C LYS A 43 0.80 -1.74 12.79
N GLU A 44 1.86 -2.49 13.00
CA GLU A 44 2.61 -3.13 11.92
C GLU A 44 1.79 -4.28 11.35
N LEU A 45 1.46 -4.22 10.05
CA LEU A 45 0.65 -5.24 9.38
C LEU A 45 1.45 -5.94 8.29
N THR A 46 1.22 -7.23 8.12
CA THR A 46 1.75 -7.98 6.99
C THR A 46 1.00 -7.66 5.70
N LEU A 47 1.62 -7.95 4.55
CA LEU A 47 0.98 -7.80 3.24
C LEU A 47 -0.42 -8.46 3.18
N GLN A 48 -0.54 -9.65 3.78
CA GLN A 48 -1.77 -10.43 3.79
C GLN A 48 -2.84 -9.73 4.63
N GLU A 49 -2.50 -9.28 5.85
CA GLU A 49 -3.44 -8.56 6.71
C GLU A 49 -3.93 -7.26 6.08
N ILE A 50 -3.05 -6.50 5.42
CA ILE A 50 -3.43 -5.28 4.71
C ILE A 50 -4.41 -5.63 3.57
N ALA A 51 -4.11 -6.68 2.80
CA ALA A 51 -4.96 -7.14 1.71
C ALA A 51 -6.35 -7.58 2.20
N ASP A 52 -6.41 -8.35 3.29
CA ASP A 52 -7.67 -8.80 3.90
C ASP A 52 -8.49 -7.63 4.47
N LYS A 53 -7.82 -6.62 5.03
CA LYS A 53 -8.46 -5.44 5.63
C LYS A 53 -9.07 -4.51 4.59
N ILE A 54 -8.36 -4.25 3.49
CA ILE A 54 -8.86 -3.38 2.42
C ILE A 54 -9.68 -4.14 1.36
N GLY A 55 -9.70 -5.48 1.43
CA GLY A 55 -10.44 -6.33 0.50
C GLY A 55 -9.82 -6.41 -0.91
N GLU A 56 -8.52 -6.12 -1.05
CA GLU A 56 -7.82 -6.13 -2.33
C GLU A 56 -6.90 -7.35 -2.47
N SER A 57 -6.42 -7.59 -3.69
CA SER A 57 -5.47 -8.66 -3.95
C SER A 57 -4.07 -8.33 -3.40
N PRO A 58 -3.35 -9.28 -2.75
CA PRO A 58 -2.00 -9.05 -2.24
C PRO A 58 -1.04 -8.49 -3.29
N LYS A 59 -1.19 -8.90 -4.56
CA LYS A 59 -0.39 -8.36 -5.68
C LYS A 59 -0.62 -6.87 -5.94
N LYS A 60 -1.87 -6.38 -5.78
CA LYS A 60 -2.19 -4.95 -5.89
C LYS A 60 -1.65 -4.18 -4.70
N VAL A 61 -1.88 -4.71 -3.49
CA VAL A 61 -1.37 -4.13 -2.25
C VAL A 61 0.16 -4.02 -2.28
N PHE A 62 0.86 -5.05 -2.76
CA PHE A 62 2.31 -5.05 -2.91
C PHE A 62 2.80 -3.96 -3.87
N ARG A 63 2.10 -3.75 -4.99
CA ARG A 63 2.44 -2.65 -5.92
C ARG A 63 2.26 -1.29 -5.26
N SER A 64 1.17 -1.08 -4.53
CA SER A 64 0.93 0.15 -3.78
C SER A 64 1.97 0.34 -2.67
N LEU A 65 2.25 -0.68 -1.85
CA LEU A 65 3.27 -0.64 -0.81
C LEU A 65 4.66 -0.35 -1.35
N ARG A 66 5.03 -0.96 -2.49
CA ARG A 66 6.30 -0.67 -3.15
C ARG A 66 6.42 0.80 -3.51
N LYS A 67 5.37 1.38 -4.12
CA LYS A 67 5.33 2.81 -4.45
C LYS A 67 5.40 3.67 -3.18
N LEU A 68 4.64 3.34 -2.14
CA LEU A 68 4.65 4.08 -0.88
C LEU A 68 6.01 4.01 -0.18
N PHE A 69 6.71 2.88 -0.29
CA PHE A 69 8.05 2.67 0.27
C PHE A 69 9.11 3.46 -0.51
N GLU A 70 9.05 3.44 -1.85
CA GLU A 70 9.89 4.28 -2.73
C GLU A 70 9.72 5.78 -2.45
N ASN A 71 8.59 6.17 -1.83
CA ASN A 71 8.26 7.53 -1.43
C ASN A 71 8.47 7.76 0.08
N GLU A 72 9.06 6.81 0.80
CA GLU A 72 9.29 6.86 2.25
C GLU A 72 8.04 7.17 3.09
N ILE A 73 6.84 6.84 2.58
CA ILE A 73 5.56 6.99 3.30
C ILE A 73 5.34 5.78 4.23
N VAL A 74 5.87 4.62 3.84
CA VAL A 74 5.79 3.38 4.64
C VAL A 74 7.17 2.80 4.85
N ASP A 75 7.38 2.29 6.05
CA ASP A 75 8.55 1.51 6.44
C ASP A 75 8.25 0.02 6.39
N THR A 76 9.28 -0.79 6.15
CA THR A 76 9.21 -2.25 6.22
C THR A 76 10.14 -2.78 7.31
N ASN A 77 9.60 -3.61 8.21
CA ASN A 77 10.37 -4.29 9.25
C ASN A 77 9.90 -5.75 9.36
N ALA A 78 10.81 -6.71 9.20
CA ALA A 78 10.51 -8.14 9.30
C ALA A 78 9.28 -8.61 8.49
N ARG A 79 9.14 -8.13 7.23
CA ARG A 79 7.98 -8.35 6.33
C ARG A 79 6.64 -7.76 6.82
N LYS A 80 6.68 -6.88 7.80
CA LYS A 80 5.56 -6.04 8.20
C LYS A 80 5.77 -4.62 7.70
N TYR A 81 4.67 -3.93 7.46
CA TYR A 81 4.65 -2.56 6.99
C TYR A 81 4.07 -1.66 8.08
N ARG A 82 4.59 -0.43 8.17
CA ARG A 82 4.11 0.62 9.07
C ARG A 82 4.18 1.95 8.34
N LEU A 83 3.38 2.94 8.75
CA LEU A 83 3.59 4.31 8.27
C LEU A 83 4.92 4.84 8.78
N SER A 84 5.72 5.39 7.87
CA SER A 84 6.82 6.26 8.22
C SER A 84 6.21 7.59 8.66
N GLY A 85 6.75 8.24 9.68
CA GLY A 85 6.22 9.53 10.17
C GLY A 85 6.29 10.69 9.17
N LYS A 86 6.72 10.45 7.93
CA LYS A 86 6.72 11.41 6.82
C LYS A 86 5.29 11.62 6.32
N ASP A 87 4.83 12.87 6.37
CA ASP A 87 3.55 13.25 5.80
C ASP A 87 3.60 13.02 4.27
N PRO A 88 2.62 12.32 3.67
CA PRO A 88 2.58 12.07 2.22
C PRO A 88 2.38 13.36 1.39
N ARG A 89 2.23 14.50 2.05
CA ARG A 89 2.09 15.84 1.46
C ARG A 89 3.42 16.60 1.36
N SER A 90 4.48 16.11 1.98
CA SER A 90 5.79 16.75 2.04
C SER A 90 6.77 16.21 0.99
N ILE A 91 6.31 15.40 0.04
CA ILE A 91 7.15 14.82 -1.02
C ILE A 91 7.31 15.83 -2.15
N GLY A 92 8.17 16.79 -1.90
CA GLY A 92 8.65 17.79 -2.84
C GLY A 92 9.73 18.58 -2.11
N GLU A 93 10.96 18.53 -2.64
CA GLU A 93 12.17 19.20 -2.11
C GLU A 93 12.70 18.43 -0.87
N ASP A 94 13.90 17.83 -0.79
CA ASP A 94 15.17 17.94 -1.49
C ASP A 94 15.97 16.65 -1.21
N ASP A 95 16.49 16.00 -2.25
CA ASP A 95 17.71 15.17 -2.16
C ASP A 95 18.37 15.23 -3.55
N VAL A 96 18.83 16.43 -3.90
CA VAL A 96 19.85 16.59 -4.95
C VAL A 96 21.20 16.66 -4.23
N GLU A 97 21.65 15.52 -3.69
CA GLU A 97 23.04 15.35 -3.31
C GLU A 97 23.84 15.14 -4.60
N LEU A 98 24.43 16.23 -5.12
CA LEU A 98 25.47 16.19 -6.14
C LEU A 98 26.86 16.33 -5.46
N PRO A 99 27.89 15.68 -6.02
CA PRO A 99 29.10 15.25 -5.32
C PRO A 99 30.12 16.38 -5.12
N GLU A 100 31.07 16.18 -4.20
CA GLU A 100 32.34 16.93 -4.17
C GLU A 100 33.23 16.62 -5.38
#